data_AF-K1RJU7-F1
#
_entry.id   AF-K1RJU7-F1
#
_cell.length_a   1.000
_cell.length_b   1.000
_cell.length_c   1.000
_cell.angle_alpha   90.00
_cell.angle_beta   90.00
_cell.angle_gamma   90.00
#
_symmetry.space_group_name_H-M   'P 1'
#
loop_
_entity.id
_entity.type
_entity.pdbx_description
1 polymer ?
#
loop_
_entity_poly.entity_id
_entity_poly.type
_entity_poly.pdbx_seq_one_letter_code
_entity_poly.pdbx_strand_id
1 'polypeptide(L)'
;WDGKKIFLVPMFGLQDAAHVDSVVIKDGKFEFVADTTEMKVIRVDYHYRDGVQDLLVVSEPGDIKVTVGANSISGGTPQNDSLQAWKDQIMKFNRAYNQLRMQARQEGSDQLLMTKGKEMQNQLKEYNIAFLKRQPAGVFKDFLQNMYPSAK
;
A
#
# COMPACT_ATOMS: atom_id res chain seq x y z
N TRP A 1 -6.93 -8.12 19.53
CA TRP A 1 -7.58 -8.05 18.19
C TRP A 1 -8.73 -9.02 18.07
N ASP A 2 -8.73 -10.12 18.84
CA ASP A 2 -9.77 -11.14 18.80
C ASP A 2 -11.19 -10.61 18.96
N GLY A 3 -12.13 -11.27 18.27
CA GLY A 3 -13.54 -10.90 18.24
C GLY A 3 -13.87 -9.73 17.32
N LYS A 4 -12.86 -8.99 16.83
CA LYS A 4 -13.07 -7.91 15.85
C LYS A 4 -13.14 -8.46 14.42
N LYS A 5 -13.90 -7.76 13.57
CA LYS A 5 -13.94 -8.05 12.13
C LYS A 5 -12.78 -7.41 11.39
N ILE A 6 -12.26 -8.15 10.42
CA ILE A 6 -11.34 -7.68 9.41
C ILE A 6 -11.94 -7.98 8.04
N PHE A 7 -11.69 -7.10 7.07
CA PHE A 7 -12.35 -7.11 5.77
C PHE A 7 -11.32 -7.23 4.66
N LEU A 8 -11.68 -7.97 3.62
CA LEU A 8 -10.97 -8.02 2.35
C LEU A 8 -11.83 -7.34 1.28
N VAL A 9 -11.42 -6.14 0.89
CA VAL A 9 -12.24 -5.22 0.08
C VAL A 9 -11.62 -5.05 -1.30
N PRO A 10 -12.34 -5.25 -2.41
CA PRO A 10 -11.85 -4.88 -3.74
C PRO A 10 -11.42 -3.41 -3.78
N MET A 11 -10.24 -3.12 -4.33
CA MET A 11 -9.72 -1.74 -4.39
C MET A 11 -10.55 -0.88 -5.36
N PHE A 12 -11.03 -1.50 -6.44
CA PHE A 12 -11.84 -0.89 -7.48
C PHE A 12 -13.19 -1.59 -7.60
N GLY A 13 -14.20 -0.88 -8.12
CA GLY A 13 -15.54 -1.44 -8.30
C GLY A 13 -16.44 -1.31 -7.07
N LEU A 14 -17.46 -2.17 -7.01
CA LEU A 14 -18.48 -2.14 -5.95
C LEU A 14 -17.91 -2.66 -4.62
N GLN A 15 -18.22 -1.96 -3.53
CA GLN A 15 -17.86 -2.33 -2.16
C GLN A 15 -19.12 -2.60 -1.34
N ASP A 16 -19.97 -3.50 -1.84
CA ASP A 16 -21.17 -3.97 -1.16
C ASP A 16 -20.93 -5.33 -0.48
N ALA A 17 -21.95 -5.83 0.22
CA ALA A 17 -21.88 -7.10 0.96
C ALA A 17 -21.64 -8.33 0.08
N ALA A 18 -21.86 -8.25 -1.25
CA ALA A 18 -21.60 -9.36 -2.15
C ALA A 18 -20.13 -9.42 -2.59
N HIS A 19 -19.41 -8.30 -2.55
CA HIS A 19 -18.03 -8.20 -3.04
C HIS A 19 -16.98 -8.02 -1.92
N VAL A 20 -17.42 -7.67 -0.71
CA VAL A 20 -16.56 -7.54 0.47
C VAL A 20 -16.64 -8.79 1.32
N ASP A 21 -15.51 -9.46 1.49
CA ASP A 21 -15.38 -10.56 2.43
C ASP A 21 -15.01 -10.04 3.83
N SER A 22 -15.42 -10.77 4.88
CA SER A 22 -15.10 -10.44 6.25
C SER A 22 -14.96 -11.69 7.11
N VAL A 23 -13.98 -11.66 8.01
CA VAL A 23 -13.79 -12.72 9.00
C VAL A 23 -13.59 -12.13 10.39
N VAL A 24 -13.87 -12.93 11.41
CA VAL A 24 -13.60 -12.57 12.81
C VAL A 24 -12.20 -13.05 13.17
N ILE A 25 -11.38 -12.16 13.71
CA ILE A 25 -10.04 -12.47 14.18
C ILE A 25 -10.15 -13.44 15.36
N LYS A 26 -9.40 -14.55 15.31
CA LYS A 26 -9.31 -15.58 16.35
C LYS A 26 -7.85 -15.90 16.65
N ASP A 27 -7.47 -15.89 17.91
CA ASP A 27 -6.10 -16.09 18.39
C ASP A 27 -5.05 -15.24 17.66
N GLY A 28 -5.42 -13.98 17.38
CA GLY A 28 -4.60 -13.01 16.64
C GLY A 28 -4.44 -13.32 15.15
N LYS A 29 -5.18 -14.30 14.61
CA LYS A 29 -5.08 -14.76 13.22
C LYS A 29 -6.41 -14.62 12.48
N PHE A 30 -6.29 -14.59 11.16
CA PHE A 30 -7.40 -14.59 10.22
C PHE A 30 -6.94 -15.21 8.90
N GLU A 31 -7.89 -15.67 8.10
CA GLU A 31 -7.64 -16.23 6.78
C GLU A 31 -8.76 -15.79 5.84
N PHE A 32 -8.40 -15.51 4.60
CA PHE A 32 -9.32 -15.24 3.52
C PHE A 32 -9.01 -16.20 2.36
N VAL A 33 -10.04 -16.58 1.62
CA VAL A 33 -9.88 -17.29 0.35
C VAL A 33 -10.40 -16.37 -0.75
N ALA A 34 -9.57 -16.12 -1.75
CA ALA A 34 -9.94 -15.33 -2.93
C ALA A 34 -9.82 -16.19 -4.18
N ASP A 35 -10.81 -16.09 -5.06
CA ASP A 35 -10.91 -16.81 -6.33
C ASP A 35 -10.61 -15.90 -7.54
N THR A 36 -10.49 -14.59 -7.33
CA THR A 36 -10.15 -13.59 -8.34
C THR A 36 -8.71 -13.11 -8.19
N THR A 37 -8.08 -12.74 -9.31
CA THR A 37 -6.79 -12.04 -9.31
C THR A 37 -7.01 -10.53 -9.48
N GLU A 38 -6.91 -9.75 -8.41
CA GLU A 38 -7.21 -8.30 -8.41
C GLU A 38 -6.54 -7.55 -7.24
N MET A 39 -6.53 -6.21 -7.30
CA MET A 39 -6.10 -5.37 -6.18
C MET A 39 -7.17 -5.38 -5.09
N LYS A 40 -6.79 -5.70 -3.86
CA LYS A 40 -7.66 -5.65 -2.69
C LYS A 40 -7.01 -4.86 -1.56
N VAL A 41 -7.82 -4.46 -0.60
CA VAL A 41 -7.42 -3.77 0.63
C VAL A 41 -7.88 -4.60 1.82
N ILE A 42 -6.93 -5.01 2.65
CA ILE A 42 -7.22 -5.58 3.97
C ILE A 42 -7.33 -4.42 4.95
N ARG A 43 -8.47 -4.32 5.63
CA ARG A 43 -8.72 -3.28 6.63
C ARG A 43 -9.52 -3.80 7.81
N VAL A 44 -9.22 -3.28 8.98
CA VAL A 44 -9.95 -3.58 10.22
C VAL A 44 -11.25 -2.77 10.25
N ASP A 45 -12.26 -3.29 10.95
CA ASP A 45 -13.48 -2.54 11.27
C ASP A 45 -13.19 -1.10 11.72
N TYR A 46 -13.97 -0.17 11.17
CA TYR A 46 -13.69 1.26 11.31
C TYR A 46 -13.70 1.75 12.76
N HIS A 47 -14.44 1.10 13.66
CA HIS A 47 -14.47 1.46 15.08
C HIS A 47 -13.14 1.15 15.79
N TYR A 48 -12.33 0.28 15.22
CA TYR A 48 -11.13 -0.26 15.87
C TYR A 48 -9.84 -0.02 15.08
N ARG A 49 -9.89 0.70 13.95
CA ARG A 49 -8.75 0.89 13.05
C ARG A 49 -7.79 2.02 13.44
N ASP A 50 -8.02 2.71 14.56
CA ASP A 50 -7.09 3.74 15.01
C ASP A 50 -5.70 3.15 15.27
N GLY A 51 -4.66 3.82 14.77
CA GLY A 51 -3.28 3.33 14.79
C GLY A 51 -2.99 2.12 13.89
N VAL A 52 -3.91 1.69 13.02
CA VAL A 52 -3.71 0.59 12.07
C VAL A 52 -3.66 1.09 10.64
N GLN A 53 -2.68 0.62 9.89
CA GLN A 53 -2.53 0.91 8.47
C GLN A 53 -3.33 -0.08 7.63
N ASP A 54 -4.21 0.41 6.75
CA ASP A 54 -4.83 -0.38 5.69
C ASP A 54 -3.74 -1.00 4.79
N LEU A 55 -3.89 -2.26 4.43
CA LEU A 55 -2.90 -3.01 3.65
C LEU A 55 -3.41 -3.28 2.24
N LEU A 56 -2.70 -2.76 1.24
CA LEU A 56 -2.90 -3.20 -0.15
C LEU A 56 -2.33 -4.60 -0.33
N VAL A 57 -3.06 -5.45 -1.05
CA VAL A 57 -2.62 -6.77 -1.50
C VAL A 57 -3.10 -7.02 -2.92
N VAL A 58 -2.41 -7.89 -3.64
CA VAL A 58 -2.92 -8.48 -4.88
C VAL A 58 -3.41 -9.88 -4.54
N SER A 59 -4.69 -10.18 -4.70
CA SER A 59 -5.08 -11.60 -4.69
C SER A 59 -4.49 -12.24 -5.95
N GLU A 60 -3.75 -13.33 -5.78
CA GLU A 60 -3.12 -14.09 -6.88
C GLU A 60 -2.89 -15.54 -6.42
N PRO A 61 -2.65 -16.48 -7.35
CA PRO A 61 -2.39 -17.86 -6.96
C PRO A 61 -1.20 -18.01 -6.01
N GLY A 62 -1.41 -18.70 -4.89
CA GLY A 62 -0.41 -18.95 -3.85
C GLY A 62 -0.84 -18.40 -2.48
N ASP A 63 0.01 -18.65 -1.47
CA ASP A 63 -0.27 -18.24 -0.10
C ASP A 63 0.31 -16.85 0.18
N ILE A 64 -0.56 -15.87 0.36
CA ILE A 64 -0.18 -14.51 0.73
C ILE A 64 -0.08 -14.43 2.25
N LYS A 65 1.08 -14.03 2.75
CA LYS A 65 1.32 -13.80 4.18
C LYS A 65 1.17 -12.32 4.48
N VAL A 66 0.35 -12.00 5.47
CA VAL A 66 0.09 -10.62 5.87
C VAL A 66 0.28 -10.43 7.37
N THR A 67 0.69 -9.23 7.74
CA THR A 67 0.65 -8.77 9.13
C THR A 67 -0.01 -7.40 9.13
N VAL A 68 -1.04 -7.22 9.97
CA VAL A 68 -1.81 -5.99 10.04
C VAL A 68 -1.53 -5.29 11.36
N GLY A 69 -1.16 -4.01 11.30
CA GLY A 69 -0.79 -3.21 12.47
C GLY A 69 -0.42 -1.77 12.09
N ALA A 70 0.38 -1.10 12.90
CA ALA A 70 0.81 0.28 12.64
C ALA A 70 1.63 0.41 11.33
N ASN A 71 2.39 -0.63 10.99
CA ASN A 71 2.98 -0.82 9.67
C ASN A 71 2.58 -2.20 9.17
N SER A 72 1.52 -2.23 8.36
CA SER A 72 1.03 -3.49 7.79
C SER A 72 1.93 -3.95 6.64
N ILE A 73 2.17 -5.24 6.52
CA ILE A 73 3.06 -5.80 5.49
C ILE A 73 2.43 -7.01 4.81
N SER A 74 2.80 -7.23 3.55
CA SER A 74 2.38 -8.37 2.74
C SER A 74 3.59 -9.03 2.06
N GLY A 75 3.43 -10.28 1.66
CA GLY A 75 4.40 -11.00 0.82
C GLY A 75 4.00 -12.46 0.62
N GLY A 76 4.92 -13.27 0.12
CA GLY A 76 4.72 -14.71 -0.09
C GLY A 76 4.31 -15.10 -1.51
N THR A 77 4.00 -14.11 -2.35
CA THR A 77 3.70 -14.30 -3.78
C THR A 77 4.36 -13.18 -4.60
N PRO A 78 4.66 -13.40 -5.90
CA PRO A 78 5.50 -12.48 -6.68
C PRO A 78 4.98 -11.03 -6.77
N GLN A 79 3.69 -10.81 -6.98
CA GLN A 79 3.15 -9.45 -7.06
C GLN A 79 3.06 -8.78 -5.69
N ASN A 80 2.77 -9.53 -4.63
CA ASN A 80 2.76 -8.99 -3.26
C ASN A 80 4.18 -8.66 -2.75
N ASP A 81 5.19 -9.43 -3.12
CA ASP A 81 6.59 -9.14 -2.79
C ASP A 81 7.05 -7.84 -3.49
N SER A 82 6.69 -7.67 -4.78
CA SER A 82 6.92 -6.42 -5.51
C SER A 82 6.13 -5.24 -4.92
N LEU A 83 4.86 -5.45 -4.56
CA LEU A 83 4.02 -4.42 -3.93
C LEU A 83 4.64 -3.95 -2.60
N GLN A 84 5.11 -4.89 -1.79
CA GLN A 84 5.77 -4.58 -0.52
C GLN A 84 7.07 -3.81 -0.73
N ALA A 85 7.92 -4.23 -1.67
CA ALA A 85 9.16 -3.51 -1.99
C ALA A 85 8.91 -2.06 -2.47
N TRP A 86 7.87 -1.87 -3.27
CA TRP A 86 7.42 -0.53 -3.68
C TRP A 86 6.92 0.29 -2.49
N LYS A 87 6.01 -0.28 -1.68
CA LYS A 87 5.47 0.35 -0.47
C LYS A 87 6.57 0.82 0.47
N ASP A 88 7.59 0.01 0.71
CA ASP A 88 8.71 0.34 1.60
C ASP A 88 9.50 1.56 1.09
N GLN A 89 9.73 1.66 -0.23
CA GLN A 89 10.37 2.83 -0.80
C GLN A 89 9.50 4.08 -0.70
N ILE A 90 8.19 3.97 -0.97
CA ILE A 90 7.25 5.09 -0.80
C ILE A 90 7.21 5.56 0.65
N MET A 91 7.19 4.64 1.62
CA MET A 91 7.21 4.97 3.05
C MET A 91 8.51 5.66 3.46
N LYS A 92 9.66 5.20 2.96
CA LYS A 92 10.95 5.85 3.18
C LYS A 92 10.96 7.28 2.64
N PHE A 93 10.48 7.48 1.42
CA PHE A 93 10.33 8.81 0.82
C PHE A 93 9.42 9.70 1.67
N ASN A 94 8.22 9.22 2.02
CA ASN A 94 7.23 10.00 2.77
C ASN A 94 7.77 10.43 4.14
N ARG A 95 8.50 9.54 4.84
CA ARG A 95 9.15 9.89 6.11
C ARG A 95 10.15 11.03 5.93
N ALA A 96 11.05 10.92 4.97
CA ALA A 96 12.07 11.93 4.72
C ALA A 96 11.45 13.26 4.25
N TYR A 97 10.44 13.21 3.38
CA TYR A 97 9.78 14.40 2.87
C TYR A 97 8.97 15.11 3.97
N ASN A 98 8.31 14.36 4.85
CA ASN A 98 7.62 14.94 6.02
C ASN A 98 8.59 15.62 6.99
N GLN A 99 9.78 15.04 7.22
CA GLN A 99 10.83 15.70 8.01
C GLN A 99 11.26 17.02 7.37
N LEU A 100 11.47 17.05 6.05
CA LEU A 100 11.81 18.27 5.32
C LEU A 100 10.71 19.34 5.44
N ARG A 101 9.43 18.94 5.35
CA ARG A 101 8.29 19.85 5.54
C ARG A 101 8.23 20.42 6.96
N MET A 102 8.57 19.64 7.98
CA MET A 102 8.64 20.13 9.35
C MET A 102 9.77 21.16 9.52
N GLN A 103 10.94 20.92 8.92
CA GLN A 103 12.06 21.86 8.94
C GLN A 103 11.71 23.17 8.25
N ALA A 104 11.16 23.12 7.03
CA ALA A 104 10.72 24.31 6.31
C ALA A 104 9.71 25.16 7.12
N ARG A 105 8.78 24.50 7.82
CA ARG A 105 7.84 25.17 8.73
C ARG A 105 8.52 25.82 9.92
N GLN A 106 9.53 25.18 10.51
CA GLN A 106 10.30 25.74 11.63
C GLN A 106 11.16 26.93 11.20
N GLU A 107 11.70 26.89 9.99
CA GLU A 107 12.49 27.98 9.40
C GLU A 107 11.62 29.13 8.87
N GLY A 108 10.31 28.92 8.70
CA GLY A 108 9.40 29.91 8.12
C GLY A 108 9.69 30.19 6.64
N SER A 109 10.37 29.28 5.94
CA SER A 109 10.84 29.46 4.57
C SER A 109 10.62 28.20 3.73
N ASP A 110 10.08 28.39 2.53
CA ASP A 110 9.86 27.31 1.57
C ASP A 110 11.11 26.98 0.73
N GLN A 111 12.24 27.66 0.95
CA GLN A 111 13.46 27.47 0.16
C GLN A 111 13.95 26.00 0.19
N LEU A 112 13.82 25.34 1.35
CA LEU A 112 14.11 23.91 1.50
C LEU A 112 13.22 23.03 0.62
N LEU A 113 11.93 23.36 0.50
CA LEU A 113 10.99 22.61 -0.34
C LEU A 113 11.22 22.88 -1.82
N MET A 114 11.53 24.12 -2.20
CA MET A 114 11.80 24.50 -3.59
C MET A 114 13.10 23.89 -4.15
N THR A 115 14.06 23.57 -3.27
CA THR A 115 15.34 22.95 -3.64
C THR A 115 15.32 21.45 -3.37
N LYS A 116 15.60 21.02 -2.14
CA LYS A 116 15.68 19.62 -1.73
C LYS A 116 14.36 18.90 -1.94
N GLY A 117 13.23 19.55 -1.67
CA GLY A 117 11.91 18.94 -1.84
C GLY A 117 11.64 18.56 -3.30
N LYS A 118 11.98 19.46 -4.24
CA LYS A 118 11.89 19.21 -5.67
C LYS A 118 12.83 18.08 -6.14
N GLU A 119 14.06 18.06 -5.63
CA GLU A 119 15.01 16.98 -5.93
C GLU A 119 14.49 15.62 -5.46
N MET A 120 14.01 15.52 -4.22
CA MET A 120 13.44 14.28 -3.69
C MET A 120 12.25 13.81 -4.53
N GLN A 121 11.36 14.72 -4.95
CA GLN A 121 10.21 14.38 -5.80
C GLN A 121 10.65 13.84 -7.17
N ASN A 122 11.70 14.42 -7.76
CA ASN A 122 12.28 13.91 -9.02
C ASN A 122 12.87 12.51 -8.83
N GLN A 123 13.62 12.27 -7.75
CA GLN A 123 14.17 10.94 -7.43
C GLN A 123 13.07 9.89 -7.26
N LEU A 124 11.96 10.24 -6.58
CA LEU A 124 10.81 9.35 -6.46
C LEU A 124 10.18 9.04 -7.82
N LYS A 125 10.04 10.05 -8.68
CA LYS A 125 9.51 9.89 -10.04
C LYS A 125 10.40 8.93 -10.86
N GLU A 126 11.71 9.14 -10.86
CA GLU A 126 12.68 8.28 -11.54
C GLU A 126 12.64 6.85 -11.01
N TYR A 127 12.60 6.69 -9.69
CA TYR A 127 12.41 5.38 -9.05
C TYR A 127 11.14 4.70 -9.55
N ASN A 128 9.99 5.38 -9.51
CA ASN A 128 8.71 4.78 -9.92
C ASN A 128 8.71 4.37 -11.41
N ILE A 129 9.33 5.18 -12.29
CA ILE A 129 9.49 4.83 -13.71
C ILE A 129 10.34 3.57 -13.86
N ALA A 130 11.51 3.53 -13.22
CA ALA A 130 12.40 2.37 -13.30
C ALA A 130 11.77 1.12 -12.67
N PHE A 131 11.08 1.29 -11.55
CA PHE A 131 10.38 0.24 -10.83
C PHE A 131 9.27 -0.36 -11.67
N LEU A 132 8.47 0.47 -12.33
CA LEU A 132 7.40 0.04 -13.22
C LEU A 132 7.92 -0.75 -14.43
N LYS A 133 9.00 -0.27 -15.07
CA LYS A 133 9.59 -0.90 -16.26
C LYS A 133 10.02 -2.35 -16.02
N ARG A 134 10.51 -2.66 -14.81
CA ARG A 134 10.96 -4.02 -14.44
C ARG A 134 9.83 -4.93 -13.94
N GLN A 135 8.61 -4.43 -13.75
CA GLN A 135 7.52 -5.29 -13.29
C GLN A 135 7.06 -6.25 -14.40
N PRO A 136 6.82 -7.53 -14.08
CA PRO A 136 6.12 -8.45 -14.99
C PRO A 136 4.70 -7.95 -15.24
N ALA A 137 4.10 -8.38 -16.37
CA ALA A 137 2.69 -8.10 -16.61
C ALA A 137 1.82 -8.70 -15.49
N GLY A 138 0.79 -7.97 -15.09
CA GLY A 138 -0.08 -8.37 -13.99
C GLY A 138 -0.77 -7.18 -13.35
N VAL A 139 -1.71 -7.49 -12.45
CA VAL A 139 -2.56 -6.53 -11.74
C VAL A 139 -1.75 -5.43 -11.06
N PHE A 140 -0.63 -5.77 -10.42
CA PHE A 140 0.18 -4.75 -9.74
C PHE A 140 0.86 -3.78 -10.72
N LYS A 141 1.31 -4.28 -11.88
CA LYS A 141 1.87 -3.42 -12.92
C LYS A 141 0.81 -2.46 -13.47
N ASP A 142 -0.39 -2.97 -13.75
CA ASP A 142 -1.50 -2.16 -14.25
C ASP A 142 -1.91 -1.09 -13.25
N PHE A 143 -1.93 -1.44 -11.96
CA PHE A 143 -2.13 -0.50 -10.86
C PHE A 143 -1.09 0.64 -10.89
N LEU A 144 0.21 0.30 -10.96
CA LEU A 144 1.28 1.31 -11.03
C LEU A 144 1.22 2.18 -12.29
N GLN A 145 0.85 1.61 -13.44
CA GLN A 145 0.68 2.36 -14.70
C GLN A 145 -0.43 3.41 -14.60
N ASN A 146 -1.51 3.07 -13.92
CA ASN A 146 -2.63 3.99 -13.71
C ASN A 146 -2.27 5.08 -12.68
N MET A 147 -1.48 4.74 -11.66
CA MET A 147 -1.01 5.69 -10.66
C MET A 147 0.04 6.66 -11.21
N TYR A 148 0.87 6.21 -12.16
CA TYR A 148 1.93 7.01 -12.79
C TYR A 148 1.82 6.99 -14.32
N PRO A 149 0.82 7.67 -14.92
CA PRO A 149 0.59 7.62 -16.36
C PRO A 149 1.77 8.14 -17.19
N SER A 150 2.52 9.10 -16.66
CA SER A 150 3.73 9.65 -17.30
C SER A 150 4.92 8.69 -17.33
N ALA A 151 4.78 7.51 -16.74
CA ALA A 151 5.79 6.45 -16.75
C ALA A 151 5.54 5.38 -17.83
N LYS A 152 4.43 5.51 -18.59
CA LYS A 152 4.24 4.80 -19.87
C LYS A 152 5.22 5.31 -20.91
#